data_AF-A0A2A4UB85-F1
#
_entry.id   AF-A0A2A4UB85-F1
#
_cell.length_a   1.000
_cell.length_b   1.000
_cell.length_c   1.000
_cell.angle_alpha   90.00
_cell.angle_beta   90.00
_cell.angle_gamma   90.00
#
_symmetry.space_group_name_H-M   'P 1'
#
loop_
_entity.id
_entity.type
_entity.pdbx_description
1 polymer ?
#
loop_
_entity_poly.entity_id
_entity_poly.type
_entity_poly.pdbx_seq_one_letter_code
_entity_poly.pdbx_strand_id
1 'polypeptide(L)'
;MSTSDTALADSSASTSLAAKLLRLVMEIYFVVAMSLTGVQLFLEYQDEKDRLVNEVNHIIDTFEPILAQGFWNLDELQLHSTMHGMLTNNYILGVKLEEVDHQRLMAFGTVKSKTGETIVVDEGGDREFDPSSQTAFSTIYEFKREVKYQSQTDNGRASDKEKKEAEIVGHVLVYSSSGVVLKRASYTFLITVVNAAIKTFFLWVIFYIILSKLVAR
;
A
#
# COMPACT_ATOMS: atom_id res chain seq x y z
N MET A 1 49.05 41.42 42.51
CA MET A 1 49.43 40.45 41.46
C MET A 1 48.67 39.15 41.72
N SER A 2 47.33 39.15 41.55
CA SER A 2 46.46 37.99 41.87
C SER A 2 45.04 38.18 41.28
N THR A 3 44.93 38.73 40.07
CA THR A 3 43.64 38.95 39.39
C THR A 3 43.59 38.28 38.00
N SER A 4 44.69 37.67 37.57
CA SER A 4 44.79 37.06 36.24
C SER A 4 44.40 35.58 36.22
N ASP A 5 44.58 34.85 37.33
CA ASP A 5 44.28 33.41 37.40
C ASP A 5 42.79 33.11 37.57
N THR A 6 42.01 33.99 38.20
CA THR A 6 40.55 33.83 38.36
C THR A 6 39.78 34.07 37.06
N ALA A 7 40.30 34.90 36.15
CA ALA A 7 39.64 35.20 34.87
C ALA A 7 39.78 34.06 33.83
N LEU A 8 40.84 33.25 33.91
CA LEU A 8 41.09 32.14 32.97
C LEU A 8 40.32 30.86 33.35
N ALA A 9 40.01 30.68 34.64
CA ALA A 9 39.20 29.54 35.09
C ALA A 9 37.73 29.67 34.66
N ASP A 10 37.17 30.89 34.67
CA ASP A 10 35.75 31.14 34.35
C ASP A 10 35.42 31.02 32.84
N SER A 11 36.38 31.30 31.94
CA SER A 11 36.17 31.19 30.48
C SER A 11 36.18 29.72 29.98
N SER A 12 36.98 28.85 30.60
CA SER A 12 37.03 27.42 30.24
C SER A 12 35.80 26.63 30.73
N ALA A 13 35.21 27.02 31.86
CA ALA A 13 34.01 26.37 32.39
C ALA A 13 32.73 26.74 31.60
N SER A 14 32.63 27.98 31.15
CA SER A 14 31.48 28.48 30.36
C SER A 14 31.43 27.91 28.94
N THR A 15 32.57 27.70 28.29
CA THR A 15 32.65 27.01 26.98
C THR A 15 32.21 25.54 27.09
N SER A 16 32.59 24.85 28.16
CA SER A 16 32.16 23.47 28.45
C SER A 16 30.65 23.36 28.69
N LEU A 17 30.07 24.28 29.47
CA LEU A 17 28.65 24.27 29.79
C LEU A 17 27.77 24.67 28.59
N ALA A 18 28.20 25.68 27.83
CA ALA A 18 27.52 26.12 26.60
C ALA A 18 27.55 25.03 25.51
N ALA A 19 28.68 24.33 25.33
CA ALA A 19 28.77 23.20 24.40
C ALA A 19 27.85 22.04 24.82
N LYS A 20 27.74 21.78 26.13
CA LYS A 20 26.85 20.74 26.68
C LYS A 20 25.37 21.08 26.46
N LEU A 21 24.99 22.34 26.66
CA LEU A 21 23.62 22.82 26.41
C LEU A 21 23.27 22.81 24.92
N LEU A 22 24.20 23.26 24.07
CA LEU A 22 24.05 23.20 22.61
C LEU A 22 23.83 21.76 22.12
N ARG A 23 24.62 20.80 22.62
CA ARG A 23 24.48 19.38 22.26
C ARG A 23 23.10 18.83 22.65
N LEU A 24 22.61 19.17 23.84
CA LEU A 24 21.28 18.76 24.30
C LEU A 24 20.17 19.30 23.38
N VAL A 25 20.23 20.59 23.02
CA VAL A 25 19.25 21.20 22.11
C VAL A 25 19.28 20.53 20.73
N MET A 26 20.47 20.18 20.23
CA MET A 26 20.61 19.51 18.94
C MET A 26 20.07 18.08 18.94
N GLU A 27 20.30 17.32 20.02
CA GLU A 27 19.73 15.98 20.17
C GLU A 27 18.20 16.03 20.20
N ILE A 28 17.63 16.99 20.95
CA ILE A 28 16.17 17.20 20.99
C ILE A 28 15.64 17.59 19.61
N TYR A 29 16.28 18.53 18.92
CA TYR A 29 15.85 18.93 17.57
C TYR A 29 15.90 17.74 16.60
N PHE A 30 16.99 16.96 16.62
CA PHE A 30 17.13 15.80 15.74
C PHE A 30 16.00 14.77 15.99
N VAL A 31 15.71 14.48 17.25
CA VAL A 31 14.60 13.58 17.62
C VAL A 31 13.26 14.13 17.13
N VAL A 32 13.00 15.43 17.30
CA VAL A 32 11.78 16.08 16.82
C VAL A 32 11.68 16.00 15.28
N ALA A 33 12.76 16.30 14.57
CA ALA A 33 12.80 16.24 13.11
C ALA A 33 12.57 14.81 12.59
N MET A 34 13.24 13.82 13.19
CA MET A 34 13.07 12.41 12.83
C MET A 34 11.66 11.92 13.15
N SER A 35 11.09 12.32 14.29
CA SER A 35 9.70 12.01 14.63
C SER A 35 8.73 12.63 13.62
N LEU A 36 8.94 13.88 13.21
CA LEU A 36 8.09 14.55 12.23
C LEU A 36 8.13 13.83 10.88
N THR A 37 9.32 13.45 10.40
CA THR A 37 9.46 12.68 9.16
C THR A 37 8.84 11.28 9.30
N GLY A 38 9.02 10.61 10.43
CA GLY A 38 8.41 9.31 10.68
C GLY A 38 6.89 9.36 10.63
N VAL A 39 6.28 10.37 11.29
CA VAL A 39 4.84 10.61 11.22
C VAL A 39 4.41 10.93 9.78
N GLN A 40 5.16 11.76 9.07
CA GLN A 40 4.84 12.11 7.68
C GLN A 40 4.81 10.85 6.78
N LEU A 41 5.84 10.01 6.82
CA LEU A 41 5.88 8.76 6.06
C LEU A 41 4.74 7.81 6.44
N PHE A 42 4.40 7.75 7.73
CA PHE A 42 3.29 6.94 8.21
C PHE A 42 1.93 7.42 7.69
N LEU A 43 1.69 8.73 7.64
CA LEU A 43 0.48 9.31 7.06
C LEU A 43 0.41 9.05 5.56
N GLU A 44 1.51 9.28 4.83
CA GLU A 44 1.57 9.01 3.38
C GLU A 44 1.31 7.51 3.07
N TYR A 45 1.79 6.60 3.92
CA TYR A 45 1.50 5.16 3.80
C TYR A 45 0.01 4.83 4.01
N GLN A 46 -0.61 5.42 5.02
CA GLN A 46 -2.04 5.20 5.28
C GLN A 46 -2.91 5.72 4.13
N ASP A 47 -2.63 6.93 3.65
CA ASP A 47 -3.36 7.52 2.52
C ASP A 47 -3.24 6.65 1.26
N GLU A 48 -2.04 6.13 0.96
CA GLU A 48 -1.84 5.28 -0.22
C GLU A 48 -2.55 3.92 -0.07
N LYS A 49 -2.57 3.35 1.14
CA LYS A 49 -3.32 2.14 1.43
C LYS A 49 -4.83 2.35 1.22
N ASP A 50 -5.37 3.48 1.65
CA ASP A 50 -6.79 3.79 1.49
C ASP A 50 -7.15 4.07 0.03
N ARG A 51 -6.25 4.73 -0.72
CA ARG A 51 -6.38 4.88 -2.19
C ARG A 51 -6.41 3.53 -2.89
N LEU A 52 -5.51 2.62 -2.54
CA LEU A 52 -5.47 1.26 -3.09
C LEU A 52 -6.80 0.53 -2.88
N VAL A 53 -7.34 0.55 -1.65
CA VAL A 53 -8.63 -0.08 -1.33
C VAL A 53 -9.75 0.48 -2.20
N ASN A 54 -9.81 1.81 -2.36
CA ASN A 54 -10.82 2.44 -3.20
C ASN A 54 -10.65 2.10 -4.68
N GLU A 55 -9.42 2.11 -5.20
CA GLU A 55 -9.13 1.76 -6.60
C GLU A 55 -9.50 0.31 -6.90
N VAL A 56 -9.15 -0.63 -6.03
CA VAL A 56 -9.55 -2.04 -6.19
C VAL A 56 -11.08 -2.18 -6.19
N ASN A 57 -11.78 -1.51 -5.28
CA ASN A 57 -13.24 -1.54 -5.25
C ASN A 57 -13.86 -0.98 -6.54
N HIS A 58 -13.37 0.13 -7.08
CA HIS A 58 -13.87 0.68 -8.34
C HIS A 58 -13.63 -0.24 -9.54
N ILE A 59 -12.50 -0.96 -9.55
CA ILE A 59 -12.26 -1.98 -10.58
C ILE A 59 -13.29 -3.09 -10.44
N ILE A 60 -13.55 -3.58 -9.22
CA ILE A 60 -14.59 -4.59 -9.01
C ILE A 60 -15.96 -4.06 -9.48
N ASP A 61 -16.37 -2.83 -9.11
CA ASP A 61 -17.63 -2.22 -9.55
C ASP A 61 -17.75 -2.16 -11.09
N THR A 62 -16.63 -1.89 -11.78
CA THR A 62 -16.61 -1.74 -13.25
C THR A 62 -16.72 -3.09 -13.96
N PHE A 63 -16.09 -4.13 -13.41
CA PHE A 63 -16.00 -5.44 -14.04
C PHE A 63 -17.08 -6.42 -13.55
N GLU A 64 -17.70 -6.17 -12.39
CA GLU A 64 -18.76 -7.01 -11.82
C GLU A 64 -19.90 -7.31 -12.81
N PRO A 65 -20.47 -6.33 -13.56
CA PRO A 65 -21.54 -6.63 -14.50
C PRO A 65 -21.10 -7.56 -15.64
N ILE A 66 -19.84 -7.44 -16.09
CA ILE A 66 -19.27 -8.25 -17.16
C ILE A 66 -19.02 -9.68 -16.66
N LEU A 67 -18.49 -9.81 -15.44
CA LEU A 67 -18.30 -11.11 -14.79
C LEU A 67 -19.65 -11.78 -14.52
N ALA A 68 -20.66 -11.04 -14.06
CA ALA A 68 -22.00 -11.56 -13.82
C ALA A 68 -22.63 -12.13 -15.09
N GLN A 69 -22.48 -11.42 -16.22
CA GLN A 69 -22.98 -11.89 -17.51
C GLN A 69 -22.22 -13.12 -18.01
N GLY A 70 -20.88 -13.12 -17.91
CA GLY A 70 -20.05 -14.26 -18.30
C GLY A 70 -20.40 -15.51 -17.47
N PHE A 71 -20.60 -15.34 -16.17
CA PHE A 71 -21.06 -16.41 -15.28
C PHE A 71 -22.43 -16.95 -15.69
N TRP A 72 -23.42 -16.08 -15.86
CA TRP A 72 -24.78 -16.48 -16.22
C TRP A 72 -24.84 -17.26 -17.53
N ASN A 73 -24.04 -16.83 -18.52
CA ASN A 73 -23.98 -17.46 -19.84
C ASN A 73 -23.04 -18.67 -19.89
N LEU A 74 -22.32 -18.98 -18.80
CA LEU A 74 -21.27 -19.99 -18.75
C LEU A 74 -20.18 -19.76 -19.83
N ASP A 75 -19.88 -18.49 -20.13
CA ASP A 75 -18.88 -18.11 -21.14
C ASP A 75 -17.50 -17.99 -20.50
N GLU A 76 -16.77 -19.11 -20.48
CA GLU A 76 -15.44 -19.19 -19.89
C GLU A 76 -14.42 -18.30 -20.60
N LEU A 77 -14.54 -18.10 -21.92
CA LEU A 77 -13.65 -17.23 -22.69
C LEU A 77 -13.87 -15.77 -22.31
N GLN A 78 -15.12 -15.36 -22.10
CA GLN A 78 -15.46 -14.03 -21.60
C GLN A 78 -14.92 -13.84 -20.18
N LEU A 79 -15.13 -14.79 -19.28
CA LEU A 79 -14.61 -14.74 -17.91
C LEU A 79 -13.09 -14.63 -17.89
N HIS A 80 -12.39 -15.48 -18.66
CA HIS A 80 -10.94 -15.44 -18.82
C HIS A 80 -10.45 -14.07 -19.28
N SER A 81 -10.99 -13.56 -20.39
CA SER A 81 -10.58 -12.27 -20.96
C SER A 81 -10.86 -11.10 -20.01
N THR A 82 -11.95 -11.18 -19.26
CA THR A 82 -12.35 -10.17 -18.27
C THR A 82 -11.41 -10.17 -17.07
N MET A 83 -11.11 -11.35 -16.50
CA MET A 83 -10.16 -11.49 -15.39
C MET A 83 -8.74 -11.08 -15.80
N HIS A 84 -8.31 -11.43 -17.01
CA HIS A 84 -7.02 -10.96 -17.54
C HIS A 84 -6.99 -9.43 -17.69
N GLY A 85 -8.09 -8.83 -18.17
CA GLY A 85 -8.25 -7.37 -18.23
C GLY A 85 -8.13 -6.69 -16.86
N MET A 86 -8.65 -7.33 -15.80
CA MET A 86 -8.49 -6.83 -14.42
C MET A 86 -7.03 -6.86 -13.97
N LEU A 87 -6.27 -7.90 -14.33
CA LEU A 87 -4.85 -8.06 -14.01
C LEU A 87 -3.92 -7.12 -14.76
N THR A 88 -4.41 -6.46 -15.82
CA THR A 88 -3.63 -5.43 -16.53
C THR A 88 -3.35 -4.22 -15.62
N ASN A 89 -4.08 -4.08 -14.50
CA ASN A 89 -3.85 -3.03 -13.53
C ASN A 89 -2.76 -3.40 -12.50
N ASN A 90 -1.82 -2.49 -12.26
CA ASN A 90 -0.76 -2.59 -11.25
C ASN A 90 -1.26 -2.75 -9.78
N TYR A 91 -2.55 -2.55 -9.51
CA TYR A 91 -3.16 -2.72 -8.17
C TYR A 91 -3.61 -4.14 -7.86
N ILE A 92 -3.85 -4.95 -8.88
CA ILE A 92 -4.40 -6.29 -8.73
C ILE A 92 -3.29 -7.30 -8.96
N LEU A 93 -2.99 -8.10 -7.94
CA LEU A 93 -2.05 -9.19 -8.06
C LEU A 93 -2.71 -10.47 -8.57
N GLY A 94 -3.97 -10.69 -8.23
CA GLY A 94 -4.70 -11.89 -8.60
C GLY A 94 -6.21 -11.69 -8.55
N VAL A 95 -6.93 -12.48 -9.32
CA VAL A 95 -8.39 -12.54 -9.31
C VAL A 95 -8.79 -14.00 -9.23
N LYS A 96 -9.72 -14.33 -8.34
CA LYS A 96 -10.30 -15.66 -8.19
C LYS A 96 -11.81 -15.55 -8.26
N LEU A 97 -12.42 -16.49 -8.96
CA LEU A 97 -13.82 -16.57 -9.22
C LEU A 97 -14.35 -17.89 -8.66
N GLU A 98 -15.40 -17.81 -7.83
CA GLU A 98 -16.00 -18.98 -7.19
C GLU A 98 -17.50 -19.05 -7.50
N GLU A 99 -17.94 -20.17 -8.07
CA GLU A 99 -19.36 -20.47 -8.26
C GLU A 99 -20.06 -20.73 -6.89
N VAL A 100 -21.38 -20.53 -6.83
CA VAL A 100 -22.17 -20.66 -5.59
C VAL A 100 -22.09 -22.07 -4.98
N ASP A 101 -21.97 -23.09 -5.81
CA ASP A 101 -21.84 -24.50 -5.38
C ASP A 101 -20.37 -24.93 -5.13
N HIS A 102 -19.42 -24.01 -5.31
CA HIS A 102 -17.98 -24.23 -5.22
C HIS A 102 -17.40 -25.32 -6.14
N GLN A 103 -18.15 -25.76 -7.17
CA GLN A 103 -17.73 -26.81 -8.11
C GLN A 103 -16.77 -26.27 -9.16
N ARG A 104 -16.97 -25.03 -9.64
CA ARG A 104 -16.07 -24.37 -10.60
C ARG A 104 -15.31 -23.20 -9.98
N LEU A 105 -14.01 -23.18 -10.27
CA LEU A 105 -13.07 -22.18 -9.75
C LEU A 105 -12.15 -21.75 -10.89
N MET A 106 -12.10 -20.44 -11.14
CA MET A 106 -11.12 -19.84 -12.04
C MET A 106 -10.25 -18.90 -11.23
N ALA A 107 -8.94 -18.91 -11.44
CA ALA A 107 -8.03 -18.00 -10.77
C ALA A 107 -6.91 -17.60 -11.72
N PHE A 108 -6.47 -16.35 -11.63
CA PHE A 108 -5.33 -15.81 -12.35
C PHE A 108 -4.50 -14.93 -11.42
N GLY A 109 -3.19 -14.89 -11.64
CA GLY A 109 -2.25 -14.11 -10.84
C GLY A 109 -2.00 -14.71 -9.44
N THR A 110 -1.60 -13.87 -8.50
CA THR A 110 -1.28 -14.28 -7.11
C THR A 110 -2.55 -14.34 -6.27
N VAL A 111 -2.96 -15.54 -5.85
CA VAL A 111 -4.21 -15.79 -5.11
C VAL A 111 -3.97 -16.68 -3.90
N LYS A 112 -4.94 -16.74 -2.97
CA LYS A 112 -4.95 -17.72 -1.88
C LYS A 112 -5.68 -19.01 -2.27
N SER A 113 -5.07 -20.13 -1.90
CA SER A 113 -5.65 -21.48 -1.96
C SER A 113 -6.87 -21.64 -1.07
N LYS A 114 -7.62 -22.74 -1.29
CA LYS A 114 -8.51 -23.34 -0.28
C LYS A 114 -7.79 -23.67 1.04
N THR A 115 -6.50 -23.99 1.00
CA THR A 115 -5.67 -24.28 2.19
C THR A 115 -5.15 -23.00 2.88
N GLY A 116 -5.40 -21.82 2.30
CA GLY A 116 -4.91 -20.53 2.79
C GLY A 116 -3.51 -20.15 2.32
N GLU A 117 -2.84 -20.99 1.53
CA GLU A 117 -1.50 -20.74 0.98
C GLU A 117 -1.55 -19.77 -0.21
N THR A 118 -0.56 -18.88 -0.31
CA THR A 118 -0.38 -17.98 -1.46
C THR A 118 0.24 -18.74 -2.63
N ILE A 119 -0.40 -18.69 -3.79
CA ILE A 119 0.10 -19.30 -5.03
C ILE A 119 0.06 -18.31 -6.19
N VAL A 120 0.77 -18.63 -7.28
CA VAL A 120 0.72 -17.87 -8.54
C VAL A 120 0.11 -18.75 -9.62
N VAL A 121 -0.98 -18.29 -10.24
CA VAL A 121 -1.66 -18.97 -11.36
C VAL A 121 -1.40 -18.18 -12.63
N ASP A 122 -0.86 -18.85 -13.65
CA ASP A 122 -0.44 -18.24 -14.92
C ASP A 122 -1.39 -18.57 -16.07
N GLU A 123 -1.33 -17.81 -17.17
CA GLU A 123 -2.24 -17.86 -18.35
C GLU A 123 -2.21 -19.18 -19.15
N GLY A 124 -1.33 -20.12 -18.81
CA GLY A 124 -1.02 -21.31 -19.62
C GLY A 124 -2.10 -22.38 -19.75
N GLY A 125 -3.35 -22.12 -19.34
CA GLY A 125 -4.50 -23.02 -19.47
C GLY A 125 -4.56 -24.12 -18.40
N ASP A 126 -5.73 -24.27 -17.77
CA ASP A 126 -6.18 -25.37 -16.90
C ASP A 126 -5.16 -25.96 -15.91
N ARG A 127 -4.20 -25.16 -15.43
CA ARG A 127 -3.25 -25.66 -14.43
C ARG A 127 -3.89 -25.65 -13.06
N GLU A 128 -4.06 -26.86 -12.56
CA GLU A 128 -4.46 -27.17 -11.19
C GLU A 128 -3.58 -26.40 -10.22
N PHE A 129 -4.23 -25.89 -9.17
CA PHE A 129 -3.62 -25.23 -8.02
C PHE A 129 -2.30 -25.93 -7.61
N ASP A 130 -1.15 -25.25 -7.76
CA ASP A 130 0.17 -25.79 -7.34
C ASP A 130 0.58 -25.24 -5.96
N PRO A 131 0.41 -26.02 -4.88
CA PRO A 131 0.78 -25.63 -3.51
C PRO A 131 2.28 -25.37 -3.30
N SER A 132 3.14 -25.72 -4.25
CA SER A 132 4.59 -25.55 -4.11
C SER A 132 5.13 -24.17 -4.50
N SER A 133 4.28 -23.30 -5.10
CA SER A 133 4.66 -21.98 -5.62
C SER A 133 4.50 -20.83 -4.59
N GLN A 134 5.13 -20.95 -3.42
CA GLN A 134 5.01 -19.92 -2.38
C GLN A 134 5.86 -18.69 -2.68
N THR A 135 5.22 -17.53 -2.86
CA THR A 135 5.93 -16.23 -2.84
C THR A 135 6.00 -15.70 -1.41
N ALA A 136 7.20 -15.67 -0.84
CA ALA A 136 7.44 -15.19 0.51
C ALA A 136 7.47 -13.65 0.58
N PHE A 137 6.92 -13.10 1.67
CA PHE A 137 7.08 -11.70 2.13
C PHE A 137 6.23 -10.60 1.48
N SER A 138 4.92 -10.80 1.37
CA SER A 138 4.01 -9.64 1.35
C SER A 138 2.66 -9.94 1.99
N THR A 139 2.10 -8.97 2.73
CA THR A 139 0.74 -9.11 3.27
C THR A 139 -0.24 -8.96 2.12
N ILE A 140 -0.94 -10.05 1.82
CA ILE A 140 -1.97 -10.05 0.77
C ILE A 140 -3.28 -9.57 1.37
N TYR A 141 -3.84 -8.54 0.75
CA TYR A 141 -5.18 -8.05 0.99
C TYR A 141 -6.15 -8.79 0.08
N GLU A 142 -7.30 -9.18 0.65
CA GLU A 142 -8.34 -9.93 -0.04
C GLU A 142 -9.63 -9.11 -0.04
N PHE A 143 -10.20 -8.91 -1.22
CA PHE A 143 -11.44 -8.18 -1.44
C PHE A 143 -12.47 -9.14 -2.01
N LYS A 144 -13.39 -9.60 -1.16
CA LYS A 144 -14.47 -10.51 -1.56
C LYS A 144 -15.74 -9.74 -1.88
N ARG A 145 -16.36 -10.04 -3.02
CA ARG A 145 -17.66 -9.48 -3.40
C ARG A 145 -18.56 -10.53 -4.02
N GLU A 146 -19.84 -10.45 -3.71
CA GLU A 146 -20.90 -11.22 -4.37
C GLU A 146 -21.11 -10.67 -5.78
N VAL A 147 -21.12 -11.55 -6.78
CA VAL A 147 -21.42 -11.20 -8.16
C VAL A 147 -22.92 -11.41 -8.38
N LYS A 148 -23.64 -10.31 -8.65
CA LYS A 148 -25.09 -10.34 -8.81
C LYS A 148 -25.48 -10.05 -10.24
N TYR A 149 -26.25 -10.95 -10.84
CA TYR A 149 -26.82 -10.73 -12.16
C TYR A 149 -28.19 -10.08 -12.04
N GLN A 150 -28.37 -8.93 -12.69
CA GLN A 150 -29.67 -8.30 -12.87
C GLN A 150 -30.10 -8.46 -14.32
N SER A 151 -31.17 -9.21 -14.57
CA SER A 151 -31.72 -9.39 -15.91
C SER A 151 -32.30 -8.06 -16.41
N GLN A 152 -31.66 -7.46 -17.40
CA GLN A 152 -32.17 -6.27 -18.08
C GLN A 152 -33.22 -6.70 -19.11
N THR A 153 -34.47 -6.82 -18.67
CA THR A 153 -35.59 -7.04 -19.59
C THR A 153 -35.86 -5.74 -20.37
N ASP A 154 -35.16 -5.57 -21.48
CA ASP A 154 -35.50 -4.56 -22.49
C ASP A 154 -36.45 -5.19 -23.52
N ASN A 155 -37.75 -5.04 -23.29
CA ASN A 155 -38.71 -4.83 -24.38
C ASN A 155 -40.11 -4.49 -23.83
N GLY A 156 -40.67 -3.40 -24.36
CA GLY A 156 -41.84 -2.72 -23.84
C GLY A 156 -43.13 -3.55 -23.75
N ARG A 157 -43.78 -3.46 -22.59
CA ARG A 157 -45.18 -3.04 -22.36
C ARG A 157 -45.36 -2.90 -20.85
N ALA A 158 -45.78 -1.71 -20.42
CA ALA A 158 -45.69 -1.24 -19.03
C ALA A 158 -46.76 -1.83 -18.08
N SER A 159 -47.04 -3.14 -18.11
CA SER A 159 -48.11 -3.68 -17.25
C SER A 159 -47.74 -4.84 -16.32
N ASP A 160 -46.67 -5.61 -16.55
CA ASP A 160 -46.25 -6.66 -15.61
C ASP A 160 -44.74 -6.61 -15.39
N LYS A 161 -44.30 -5.62 -14.60
CA LYS A 161 -42.93 -5.59 -14.07
C LYS A 161 -42.87 -6.50 -12.85
N GLU A 162 -42.82 -7.80 -13.06
CA GLU A 162 -42.14 -8.66 -12.09
C GLU A 162 -40.67 -8.23 -12.10
N LYS A 163 -40.29 -7.47 -11.08
CA LYS A 163 -38.92 -7.06 -10.83
C LYS A 163 -38.16 -8.35 -10.50
N LYS A 164 -37.64 -9.04 -11.52
CA LYS A 164 -36.78 -10.22 -11.33
C LYS A 164 -35.67 -9.81 -10.37
N GLU A 165 -35.68 -10.42 -9.19
CA GLU A 165 -34.70 -10.13 -8.14
C GLU A 165 -33.31 -10.49 -8.64
N ALA A 166 -32.30 -9.74 -8.20
CA ALA A 166 -30.92 -9.99 -8.59
C ALA A 166 -30.50 -11.37 -8.08
N GLU A 167 -30.11 -12.27 -8.99
CA GLU A 167 -29.67 -13.61 -8.62
C GLU A 167 -28.16 -13.61 -8.37
N ILE A 168 -27.74 -14.23 -7.28
CA ILE A 168 -26.32 -14.38 -6.95
C ILE A 168 -25.77 -15.49 -7.83
N VAL A 169 -24.86 -15.15 -8.73
CA VAL A 169 -24.25 -16.12 -9.66
C VAL A 169 -22.89 -16.63 -9.19
N GLY A 170 -22.27 -15.94 -8.22
CA GLY A 170 -21.00 -16.38 -7.64
C GLY A 170 -20.34 -15.32 -6.76
N HIS A 171 -19.06 -15.52 -6.49
CA HIS A 171 -18.22 -14.59 -5.76
C HIS A 171 -16.95 -14.29 -6.55
N VAL A 172 -16.53 -13.03 -6.53
CA VAL A 172 -15.22 -12.60 -7.00
C VAL A 172 -14.35 -12.24 -5.81
N LEU A 173 -13.13 -12.78 -5.79
CA LEU A 173 -12.10 -12.48 -4.81
C LEU A 173 -10.95 -11.81 -5.56
N VAL A 174 -10.71 -10.54 -5.25
CA VAL A 174 -9.59 -9.79 -5.82
C VAL A 174 -8.49 -9.68 -4.78
N TYR A 175 -7.26 -9.95 -5.19
CA TYR A 175 -6.09 -9.95 -4.33
C TYR A 175 -5.17 -8.78 -4.68
N SER A 176 -4.69 -8.11 -3.66
CA SER A 176 -3.67 -7.06 -3.76
C SER A 176 -2.63 -7.25 -2.66
N SER A 177 -1.57 -6.43 -2.64
CA SER A 177 -0.48 -6.58 -1.66
C SER A 177 -0.01 -5.25 -1.11
N SER A 178 0.43 -5.27 0.15
CA SER A 178 1.17 -4.15 0.76
C SER A 178 2.43 -3.74 -0.03
N GLY A 179 3.02 -4.65 -0.80
CA GLY A 179 4.15 -4.33 -1.69
C GLY A 179 3.77 -3.36 -2.81
N VAL A 180 2.51 -3.40 -3.28
CA VAL A 180 2.00 -2.46 -4.28
C VAL A 180 1.93 -1.04 -3.72
N VAL A 181 1.46 -0.89 -2.48
CA VAL A 181 1.42 0.40 -1.75
C VAL A 181 2.81 1.02 -1.71
N LEU A 182 3.83 0.25 -1.29
CA LEU A 182 5.21 0.73 -1.22
C LEU A 182 5.79 1.07 -2.59
N LYS A 183 5.51 0.25 -3.61
CA LYS A 183 6.00 0.47 -4.98
C LYS A 183 5.44 1.77 -5.56
N ARG A 184 4.16 2.07 -5.32
CA ARG A 184 3.53 3.30 -5.81
C ARG A 184 3.91 4.52 -4.99
N ALA A 185 3.93 4.42 -3.67
CA ALA A 185 4.36 5.50 -2.79
C ALA A 185 5.87 5.80 -2.89
N SER A 186 6.66 4.93 -3.53
CA SER A 186 8.11 5.01 -3.60
C SER A 186 8.63 6.39 -4.01
N TYR A 187 7.99 7.05 -4.98
CA TYR A 187 8.43 8.37 -5.44
C TYR A 187 8.24 9.44 -4.35
N THR A 188 7.05 9.50 -3.74
CA THR A 188 6.73 10.46 -2.67
C THR A 188 7.56 10.18 -1.42
N PHE A 189 7.67 8.91 -1.01
CA PHE A 189 8.49 8.51 0.12
C PHE A 189 9.96 8.87 -0.10
N LEU A 190 10.48 8.66 -1.33
CA LEU A 190 11.85 9.02 -1.67
C LEU A 190 12.07 10.53 -1.56
N ILE A 191 11.13 11.36 -2.03
CA ILE A 191 11.20 12.81 -1.83
C ILE A 191 11.22 13.17 -0.34
N THR A 192 10.35 12.56 0.46
CA THR A 192 10.27 12.80 1.91
C THR A 192 11.56 12.41 2.62
N VAL A 193 12.14 11.26 2.28
CA VAL A 193 13.42 10.79 2.82
C VAL A 193 14.58 11.69 2.40
N VAL A 194 14.66 12.08 1.13
CA VAL A 194 15.69 13.01 0.63
C VAL A 194 15.59 14.36 1.34
N ASN A 195 14.38 14.90 1.51
CA ASN A 195 14.16 16.14 2.24
C ASN A 195 14.61 16.03 3.71
N ALA A 196 14.31 14.92 4.36
CA ALA A 196 14.76 14.65 5.73
C ALA A 196 16.30 14.53 5.82
N ALA A 197 16.94 13.89 4.82
CA ALA A 197 18.39 13.79 4.74
C ALA A 197 19.06 15.16 4.58
N ILE A 198 18.51 16.02 3.70
CA ILE A 198 19.00 17.39 3.50
C ILE A 198 18.87 18.21 4.80
N LYS A 199 17.71 18.14 5.48
CA LYS A 199 17.51 18.82 6.78
C LYS A 199 18.51 18.35 7.84
N THR A 200 18.73 17.04 7.91
CA THR A 200 19.70 16.43 8.83
C THR A 200 21.13 16.88 8.51
N PHE A 201 21.47 16.96 7.22
CA PHE A 201 22.78 17.45 6.76
C PHE A 201 22.99 18.92 7.14
N PHE A 202 22.02 19.79 6.90
CA PHE A 202 22.13 21.20 7.30
C PHE A 202 22.26 21.37 8.81
N LEU A 203 21.52 20.58 9.60
CA LEU A 203 21.69 20.57 11.05
C LEU A 203 23.11 20.18 11.45
N TRP A 204 23.66 19.15 10.82
CA TRP A 204 25.02 18.69 11.07
C TRP A 204 26.09 19.75 10.68
N VAL A 205 25.88 20.47 9.57
CA VAL A 205 26.76 21.57 9.15
C VAL A 205 26.67 22.75 10.13
N ILE A 206 25.47 23.18 10.52
CA ILE A 206 25.26 24.25 11.50
C ILE A 206 25.94 23.88 12.82
N PHE A 207 25.78 22.63 13.27
CA PHE A 207 26.45 22.12 14.46
C PHE A 207 27.97 22.26 14.38
N TYR A 208 28.56 21.78 13.27
CA TYR A 208 29.99 21.81 13.06
C TYR A 208 30.54 23.24 13.07
N ILE A 209 29.83 24.19 12.45
CA ILE A 209 30.21 25.61 12.45
C ILE A 209 30.13 26.20 13.87
N ILE A 210 29.07 25.91 14.63
CA ILE A 210 28.93 26.46 15.98
C ILE A 210 29.99 25.88 16.92
N LEU A 211 30.22 24.56 16.89
CA LEU A 211 31.26 23.93 17.69
C LEU A 211 32.66 24.46 17.35
N SER A 212 33.01 24.53 16.06
CA SER A 212 34.32 25.05 15.64
C SER A 212 34.50 26.51 16.04
N LYS A 213 33.46 27.35 15.93
CA LYS A 213 33.52 28.75 16.39
C LYS A 213 33.58 28.92 17.91
N LEU A 214 32.97 28.02 18.68
CA LEU A 214 32.92 28.09 20.14
C LEU A 214 34.15 27.45 20.82
N VAL A 215 34.80 26.47 20.17
CA VAL A 215 36.01 25.78 20.65
C VAL A 215 37.30 26.47 20.19
N ALA A 216 37.28 27.20 19.07
CA ALA A 216 38.45 27.94 18.58
C ALA A 216 38.70 29.28 19.31
N ARG A 217 38.06 29.53 20.46
CA ARG A 217 38.27 30.74 21.27
C ARG A 217 38.36 30.43 22.75
#